data_AF-A0A0Q8T3E8-F1
#
_entry.id   AF-A0A0Q8T3E8-F1
#
_cell.length_a   1.000
_cell.length_b   1.000
_cell.length_c   1.000
_cell.angle_alpha   90.00
_cell.angle_beta   90.00
_cell.angle_gamma   90.00
#
_symmetry.space_group_name_H-M   'P 1'
#
loop_
_entity.id
_entity.type
_entity.pdbx_description
1 polymer ?
#
loop_
_entity_poly.entity_id
_entity_poly.type
_entity_poly.pdbx_seq_one_letter_code
_entity_poly.pdbx_strand_id
1 'polypeptide(L)'
;MSSFIEIGGRRIAAIESSEGITLTTDTLISLSEVSEFPQNVRVVEGSIHLHNGSLRNLPSPLTVRGTLQIWACPDLVLPDNLEVTEDLVLHGSDMVSESLPSGLVVGGALHIGNCKFRQLPVDLCVGRSILASESALEALPDALSLPGTLDIAYTTISRLPDRLEIGSALILTDCPISALPEHFTVGDSLDVRGTSITQLPTQLTLGTDLFVADTAIDTLPENLELCTLDISDTPITEIPESTTLHVSLWAENAKIRRLPKTFVELDELDLRGSAIEALPEGLFVRFDLNLADSAIRSLPAKISVNETLYLGGTAVPREGLPRNDKTGEALRVDWDWRP
;
A
#
# COMPACT_ATOMS: atom_id res chain seq x y z
N MET A 1 17.70 36.29 -24.17
CA MET A 1 17.33 36.00 -25.58
C MET A 1 16.77 34.60 -25.59
N SER A 2 15.65 34.32 -26.26
CA SER A 2 15.23 32.93 -26.47
C SER A 2 16.25 32.26 -27.37
N SER A 3 17.05 31.35 -26.80
CA SER A 3 17.94 30.48 -27.56
C SER A 3 17.27 29.13 -27.75
N PHE A 4 17.89 28.28 -28.56
CA PHE A 4 17.47 26.89 -28.74
C PHE A 4 18.69 26.00 -28.58
N ILE A 5 18.49 24.84 -27.96
CA ILE A 5 19.50 23.80 -27.83
C ILE A 5 19.00 22.55 -28.54
N GLU A 6 19.90 21.85 -29.21
CA GLU A 6 19.58 20.59 -29.87
C GLU A 6 19.88 19.44 -28.92
N ILE A 7 18.86 18.63 -28.61
CA ILE A 7 18.95 17.43 -27.77
C ILE A 7 18.27 16.29 -28.52
N GLY A 8 19.00 15.23 -28.85
CA GLY A 8 18.45 14.09 -29.60
C GLY A 8 17.86 14.47 -30.96
N GLY A 9 18.45 15.45 -31.66
CA GLY A 9 17.95 15.96 -32.94
C GLY A 9 16.70 16.84 -32.84
N ARG A 10 16.26 17.19 -31.63
CA ARG A 10 15.12 18.09 -31.39
C ARG A 10 15.61 19.44 -30.89
N ARG A 11 15.06 20.52 -31.46
CA ARG A 11 15.28 21.88 -30.97
C ARG A 11 14.37 22.16 -29.79
N ILE A 12 14.97 22.44 -28.65
CA ILE A 12 14.27 22.75 -27.40
C ILE A 12 14.54 24.22 -27.08
N ALA A 13 13.49 24.97 -26.74
CA ALA A 13 13.63 26.37 -26.36
C ALA A 13 14.41 26.46 -25.03
N ALA A 14 15.30 27.43 -24.95
CA ALA A 14 16.21 27.58 -23.82
C ALA A 14 16.37 29.06 -23.42
N ILE A 15 16.58 29.26 -22.12
CA ILE A 15 16.96 30.53 -21.53
C ILE A 15 18.33 30.31 -20.87
N GLU A 16 19.33 31.02 -21.38
CA GLU A 16 20.69 31.01 -20.85
C GLU A 16 20.88 32.15 -19.84
N SER A 17 21.56 31.83 -18.74
CA SER A 17 21.95 32.77 -17.68
C SER A 17 23.35 32.43 -17.14
N SER A 18 23.88 33.27 -16.26
CA SER A 18 25.14 32.98 -15.54
C SER A 18 25.05 31.74 -14.65
N GLU A 19 23.84 31.40 -14.18
CA GLU A 19 23.60 30.26 -13.30
C GLU A 19 23.47 28.94 -14.07
N GLY A 20 23.30 29.00 -15.39
CA GLY A 20 23.10 27.85 -16.26
C GLY A 20 21.89 28.00 -17.18
N ILE A 21 21.46 26.88 -17.73
CA ILE A 21 20.43 26.81 -18.76
C ILE A 21 19.11 26.30 -18.18
N THR A 22 18.03 27.01 -18.50
CA THR A 22 16.65 26.54 -18.32
C THR A 22 16.10 26.08 -19.66
N LEU A 23 15.72 24.81 -19.76
CA LEU A 23 14.97 24.30 -20.91
C LEU A 23 13.48 24.57 -20.70
N THR A 24 12.85 25.23 -21.65
CA THR A 24 11.40 25.50 -21.63
C THR A 24 10.71 24.56 -22.60
N THR A 25 9.80 23.72 -22.11
CA THR A 25 9.08 22.75 -22.95
C THR A 25 7.58 22.88 -22.76
N ASP A 26 6.83 22.50 -23.78
CA ASP A 26 5.36 22.61 -23.73
C ASP A 26 4.75 21.55 -22.79
N THR A 27 5.45 20.42 -22.54
CA THR A 27 5.02 19.37 -21.58
C THR A 27 6.14 18.37 -21.21
N LEU A 28 6.85 17.80 -22.20
CA LEU A 28 7.70 16.62 -22.00
C LEU A 28 8.96 16.62 -22.89
N ILE A 29 10.11 16.31 -22.29
CA ILE A 29 11.34 15.91 -22.98
C ILE A 29 11.51 14.39 -22.89
N SER A 30 11.70 13.72 -24.04
CA SER A 30 12.20 12.35 -24.06
C SER A 30 13.70 12.34 -24.34
N LEU A 31 14.46 11.62 -23.50
CA LEU A 31 15.90 11.42 -23.64
C LEU A 31 16.27 9.95 -23.96
N SER A 32 15.31 9.14 -24.40
CA SER A 32 15.52 7.71 -24.71
C SER A 32 16.60 7.48 -25.77
N GLU A 33 16.60 8.31 -26.82
CA GLU A 33 17.55 8.21 -27.94
C GLU A 33 18.78 9.13 -27.74
N VAL A 34 18.99 9.62 -26.52
CA VAL A 34 20.02 10.61 -26.21
C VAL A 34 21.15 9.94 -25.43
N SER A 35 22.37 10.00 -25.96
CA SER A 35 23.57 9.47 -25.29
C SER A 35 24.29 10.52 -24.43
N GLU A 36 24.09 11.81 -24.70
CA GLU A 36 24.70 12.93 -23.99
C GLU A 36 23.68 14.04 -23.74
N PHE A 37 23.63 14.54 -22.50
CA PHE A 37 22.77 15.67 -22.12
C PHE A 37 23.63 16.87 -21.73
N PRO A 38 23.25 18.11 -22.09
CA PRO A 38 24.09 19.28 -21.83
C PRO A 38 24.32 19.51 -20.34
N GLN A 39 25.59 19.57 -19.94
CA GLN A 39 26.00 19.57 -18.52
C GLN A 39 25.78 20.91 -17.81
N ASN A 40 25.44 21.97 -18.54
CA ASN A 40 25.10 23.29 -18.02
C ASN A 40 23.59 23.52 -17.88
N VAL A 41 22.75 22.54 -18.22
CA VAL A 41 21.32 22.58 -17.90
C VAL A 41 21.15 22.43 -16.39
N ARG A 42 20.33 23.31 -15.82
CA ARG A 42 20.02 23.33 -14.39
C ARG A 42 18.54 23.16 -14.12
N VAL A 43 17.69 23.63 -15.04
CA VAL A 43 16.24 23.55 -14.89
C VAL A 43 15.62 23.02 -16.18
N VAL A 44 14.65 22.11 -16.04
CA VAL A 44 13.73 21.72 -17.10
C VAL A 44 12.33 22.08 -16.67
N GLU A 45 11.68 22.98 -17.42
CA GLU A 45 10.25 23.27 -17.28
C GLU A 45 9.46 22.20 -18.03
N GLY A 46 8.80 21.32 -17.27
CA GLY A 46 8.10 20.14 -17.77
C GLY A 46 8.77 18.83 -17.35
N SER A 47 8.19 17.73 -17.82
CA SER A 47 8.59 16.38 -17.46
C SER A 47 9.76 15.86 -18.31
N ILE A 48 10.50 14.89 -17.78
CA ILE A 48 11.57 14.19 -18.51
C ILE A 48 11.31 12.69 -18.47
N HIS A 49 11.31 12.03 -19.63
CA HIS A 49 11.23 10.58 -19.74
C HIS A 49 12.52 10.02 -20.34
N LEU A 50 13.08 9.02 -19.65
CA LEU A 50 14.17 8.18 -20.11
C LEU A 50 13.65 6.74 -20.17
N HIS A 51 13.74 6.11 -21.32
CA HIS A 51 13.29 4.72 -21.51
C HIS A 51 14.27 3.99 -22.42
N ASN A 52 14.83 2.86 -21.97
CA ASN A 52 15.85 2.09 -22.68
C ASN A 52 17.05 2.96 -23.11
N GLY A 53 17.41 3.95 -22.28
CA GLY A 53 18.35 5.01 -22.64
C GLY A 53 19.82 4.60 -22.53
N SER A 54 20.65 5.20 -23.40
CA SER A 54 22.11 5.10 -23.33
C SER A 54 22.77 6.24 -22.56
N LEU A 55 21.98 7.19 -22.03
CA LEU A 55 22.47 8.27 -21.20
C LEU A 55 23.10 7.71 -19.92
N ARG A 56 24.23 8.28 -19.51
CA ARG A 56 24.98 7.85 -18.31
C ARG A 56 25.04 8.87 -17.20
N ASN A 57 24.83 10.14 -17.51
CA ASN A 57 24.87 11.20 -16.50
C ASN A 57 23.82 12.26 -16.81
N LEU A 58 23.07 12.66 -15.77
CA LEU A 58 22.33 13.90 -15.77
C LEU A 58 23.21 15.02 -15.17
N PRO A 59 23.00 16.29 -15.55
CA PRO A 59 23.74 17.42 -15.02
C PRO A 59 23.50 17.57 -13.52
N SER A 60 24.49 18.12 -12.80
CA SER A 60 24.37 18.42 -11.37
C SER A 60 24.62 19.92 -11.11
N PRO A 61 23.80 20.60 -10.28
CA PRO A 61 22.47 20.17 -9.84
C PRO A 61 21.47 20.19 -11.01
N LEU A 62 20.32 19.52 -10.85
CA LEU A 62 19.22 19.53 -11.82
C LEU A 62 17.87 19.61 -11.11
N THR A 63 17.04 20.56 -11.54
CA THR A 63 15.63 20.67 -11.17
C THR A 63 14.74 20.31 -12.37
N VAL A 64 13.83 19.37 -12.17
CA VAL A 64 12.77 19.00 -13.11
C VAL A 64 11.44 19.54 -12.55
N ARG A 65 10.89 20.58 -13.19
CA ARG A 65 9.60 21.17 -12.82
C ARG A 65 8.45 20.41 -13.48
N GLY A 66 8.34 19.15 -13.08
CA GLY A 66 7.42 18.16 -13.62
C GLY A 66 7.79 16.78 -13.08
N THR A 67 7.36 15.74 -13.80
CA THR A 67 7.64 14.34 -13.48
C THR A 67 8.94 13.88 -14.14
N LEU A 68 9.77 13.12 -13.43
CA LEU A 68 10.96 12.45 -13.98
C LEU A 68 10.75 10.94 -14.01
N GLN A 69 10.66 10.35 -15.19
CA GLN A 69 10.51 8.90 -15.38
C GLN A 69 11.79 8.31 -15.97
N ILE A 70 12.32 7.27 -15.32
CA ILE A 70 13.55 6.59 -15.72
C ILE A 70 13.31 5.09 -15.73
N TRP A 71 13.27 4.52 -16.93
CA TRP A 71 12.90 3.13 -17.18
C TRP A 71 14.01 2.44 -17.95
N ALA A 72 14.51 1.33 -17.42
CA ALA A 72 15.53 0.51 -18.09
C ALA A 72 16.73 1.32 -18.60
N CYS A 73 17.25 2.22 -17.77
CA CYS A 73 18.43 3.04 -18.07
C CYS A 73 19.61 2.57 -17.20
N PRO A 74 20.32 1.49 -17.59
CA PRO A 74 21.42 0.97 -16.80
C PRO A 74 22.61 1.95 -16.78
N ASP A 75 23.41 1.87 -15.72
CA ASP A 75 24.62 2.67 -15.52
C ASP A 75 24.38 4.19 -15.51
N LEU A 76 23.13 4.65 -15.38
CA LEU A 76 22.83 6.07 -15.21
C LEU A 76 23.20 6.51 -13.79
N VAL A 77 23.84 7.66 -13.69
CA VAL A 77 24.13 8.35 -12.43
C VAL A 77 23.10 9.46 -12.25
N LEU A 78 22.32 9.35 -11.18
CA LEU A 78 21.47 10.46 -10.72
C LEU A 78 22.34 11.50 -10.01
N PRO A 79 22.14 12.80 -10.26
CA PRO A 79 22.97 13.84 -9.71
C PRO A 79 22.57 14.13 -8.26
N ASP A 80 23.56 14.48 -7.42
CA ASP A 80 23.27 15.09 -6.11
C ASP A 80 22.46 16.38 -6.29
N ASN A 81 21.60 16.67 -5.31
CA ASN A 81 20.65 17.78 -5.32
C ASN A 81 19.70 17.76 -6.53
N LEU A 82 19.29 16.54 -6.94
CA LEU A 82 18.20 16.38 -7.90
C LEU A 82 16.89 16.81 -7.25
N GLU A 83 16.20 17.74 -7.87
CA GLU A 83 14.86 18.17 -7.46
C GLU A 83 13.85 17.81 -8.55
N VAL A 84 12.76 17.13 -8.17
CA VAL A 84 11.64 16.80 -9.05
C VAL A 84 10.38 17.34 -8.39
N THR A 85 9.69 18.29 -9.01
CA THR A 85 8.56 18.97 -8.33
C THR A 85 7.29 18.11 -8.27
N GLU A 86 7.17 17.12 -9.15
CA GLU A 86 6.10 16.12 -9.14
C GLU A 86 6.68 14.74 -8.80
N ASP A 87 6.33 13.70 -9.56
CA ASP A 87 6.69 12.32 -9.24
C ASP A 87 8.06 11.93 -9.83
N LEU A 88 8.84 11.16 -9.08
CA LEU A 88 10.06 10.51 -9.55
C LEU A 88 9.79 9.01 -9.67
N VAL A 89 9.87 8.49 -10.89
CA VAL A 89 9.64 7.07 -11.19
C VAL A 89 10.94 6.42 -11.66
N LEU A 90 11.44 5.47 -10.88
CA LEU A 90 12.63 4.68 -11.17
C LEU A 90 12.21 3.22 -11.35
N HIS A 91 12.33 2.69 -12.56
CA HIS A 91 11.91 1.32 -12.86
C HIS A 91 12.95 0.56 -13.68
N GLY A 92 13.30 -0.67 -13.26
CA GLY A 92 14.12 -1.59 -14.07
C GLY A 92 15.51 -1.06 -14.41
N SER A 93 16.02 -0.09 -13.66
CA SER A 93 17.27 0.62 -13.98
C SER A 93 18.35 0.24 -12.99
N ASP A 94 19.26 -0.64 -13.41
CA ASP A 94 20.46 -1.00 -12.67
C ASP A 94 21.45 0.17 -12.69
N MET A 95 21.25 1.13 -11.79
CA MET A 95 22.10 2.31 -11.66
C MET A 95 23.49 1.93 -11.13
N VAL A 96 24.46 2.83 -11.35
CA VAL A 96 25.84 2.66 -10.85
C VAL A 96 25.87 2.60 -9.31
N SER A 97 24.98 3.34 -8.66
CA SER A 97 24.89 3.43 -7.20
C SER A 97 23.75 2.55 -6.67
N GLU A 98 24.00 1.87 -5.56
CA GLU A 98 22.97 1.17 -4.76
C GLU A 98 22.28 2.12 -3.75
N SER A 99 22.59 3.41 -3.78
CA SER A 99 21.92 4.46 -2.99
C SER A 99 21.40 5.56 -3.91
N LEU A 100 20.23 6.11 -3.59
CA LEU A 100 19.75 7.34 -4.22
C LEU A 100 20.65 8.54 -3.85
N PRO A 101 20.72 9.58 -4.71
CA PRO A 101 21.66 10.69 -4.52
C PRO A 101 21.34 11.54 -3.29
N SER A 102 22.36 12.19 -2.72
CA SER A 102 22.19 13.10 -1.58
C SER A 102 21.44 14.37 -2.00
N GLY A 103 20.68 14.96 -1.07
CA GLY A 103 19.86 16.15 -1.34
C GLY A 103 18.72 15.91 -2.32
N LEU A 104 18.29 14.65 -2.53
CA LEU A 104 17.16 14.32 -3.39
C LEU A 104 15.85 14.88 -2.81
N VAL A 105 15.16 15.70 -3.62
CA VAL A 105 13.85 16.26 -3.31
C VAL A 105 12.83 15.82 -4.36
N VAL A 106 11.73 15.22 -3.92
CA VAL A 106 10.60 14.81 -4.76
C VAL A 106 9.34 15.45 -4.21
N GLY A 107 8.73 16.39 -4.93
CA GLY A 107 7.52 17.10 -4.48
C GLY A 107 6.26 16.22 -4.49
N GLY A 108 6.25 15.18 -5.32
CA GLY A 108 5.19 14.17 -5.41
C GLY A 108 5.58 12.84 -4.79
N ALA A 109 5.28 11.75 -5.49
CA ALA A 109 5.59 10.39 -5.10
C ALA A 109 6.93 9.90 -5.67
N LEU A 110 7.67 9.14 -4.85
CA LEU A 110 8.86 8.40 -5.27
C LEU A 110 8.48 6.94 -5.50
N HIS A 111 8.58 6.48 -6.74
CA HIS A 111 8.36 5.09 -7.13
C HIS A 111 9.70 4.42 -7.43
N ILE A 112 9.96 3.27 -6.78
CA ILE A 112 11.16 2.47 -6.99
C ILE A 112 10.73 1.03 -7.25
N GLY A 113 10.82 0.57 -8.50
CA GLY A 113 10.52 -0.81 -8.88
C GLY A 113 11.67 -1.44 -9.64
N ASN A 114 11.98 -2.72 -9.37
CA ASN A 114 12.99 -3.46 -10.13
C ASN A 114 14.35 -2.72 -10.26
N CYS A 115 14.76 -2.00 -9.22
CA CYS A 115 16.05 -1.32 -9.14
C CYS A 115 16.90 -1.91 -8.01
N LYS A 116 18.22 -1.72 -8.07
CA LYS A 116 19.19 -2.25 -7.09
C LYS A 116 19.47 -1.31 -5.92
N PHE A 117 18.62 -0.31 -5.69
CA PHE A 117 18.79 0.58 -4.54
C PHE A 117 18.54 -0.19 -3.24
N ARG A 118 19.53 -0.20 -2.35
CA ARG A 118 19.46 -0.79 -1.01
C ARG A 118 19.12 0.24 0.06
N GLN A 119 19.39 1.52 -0.20
CA GLN A 119 19.25 2.58 0.81
C GLN A 119 18.64 3.86 0.23
N LEU A 120 17.78 4.49 1.03
CA LEU A 120 17.33 5.86 0.83
C LEU A 120 18.30 6.82 1.56
N PRO A 121 18.58 8.02 1.01
CA PRO A 121 19.47 8.98 1.64
C PRO A 121 18.81 9.56 2.90
N VAL A 122 19.63 9.88 3.90
CA VAL A 122 19.15 10.35 5.22
C VAL A 122 18.45 11.71 5.17
N ASP A 123 18.72 12.50 4.14
CA ASP A 123 18.16 13.81 3.86
C ASP A 123 17.05 13.79 2.78
N LEU A 124 16.56 12.59 2.42
CA LEU A 124 15.48 12.42 1.44
C LEU A 124 14.25 13.23 1.85
N CYS A 125 13.76 14.07 0.94
CA CYS A 125 12.51 14.80 1.11
C CYS A 125 11.49 14.35 0.05
N VAL A 126 10.37 13.75 0.49
CA VAL A 126 9.29 13.31 -0.39
C VAL A 126 7.97 13.96 0.04
N GLY A 127 7.33 14.69 -0.87
CA GLY A 127 6.15 15.50 -0.58
C GLY A 127 4.84 14.72 -0.57
N ARG A 128 4.85 13.44 -0.95
CA ARG A 128 3.65 12.57 -0.94
C ARG A 128 3.93 11.16 -0.40
N SER A 129 4.35 10.25 -1.26
CA SER A 129 4.40 8.82 -0.96
C SER A 129 5.72 8.20 -1.41
N ILE A 130 6.15 7.15 -0.73
CA ILE A 130 7.22 6.27 -1.20
C ILE A 130 6.58 4.92 -1.53
N LEU A 131 6.71 4.51 -2.79
CA LEU A 131 6.18 3.25 -3.32
C LEU A 131 7.35 2.41 -3.81
N ALA A 132 7.79 1.48 -2.97
CA ALA A 132 9.00 0.68 -3.14
C ALA A 132 8.75 -0.82 -2.84
N SER A 133 7.51 -1.28 -3.07
CA SER A 133 7.16 -2.70 -3.03
C SER A 133 8.05 -3.52 -3.98
N GLU A 134 8.44 -4.72 -3.55
CA GLU A 134 9.33 -5.65 -4.26
C GLU A 134 10.70 -5.03 -4.63
N SER A 135 11.11 -3.94 -3.96
CA SER A 135 12.42 -3.32 -4.19
C SER A 135 13.55 -4.00 -3.41
N ALA A 136 14.79 -3.67 -3.79
CA ALA A 136 15.99 -4.15 -3.10
C ALA A 136 16.32 -3.38 -1.81
N LEU A 137 15.42 -2.50 -1.33
CA LEU A 137 15.67 -1.70 -0.13
C LEU A 137 15.86 -2.61 1.11
N GLU A 138 16.82 -2.23 1.94
CA GLU A 138 17.20 -2.95 3.16
C GLU A 138 16.96 -2.14 4.43
N ALA A 139 16.91 -0.81 4.31
CA ALA A 139 16.70 0.09 5.44
C ALA A 139 15.95 1.37 5.04
N LEU A 140 15.23 1.92 6.02
CA LEU A 140 14.61 3.24 5.97
C LEU A 140 15.45 4.25 6.76
N PRO A 141 15.39 5.55 6.45
CA PRO A 141 16.06 6.57 7.23
C PRO A 141 15.37 6.76 8.59
N ASP A 142 16.17 7.05 9.64
CA ASP A 142 15.71 7.12 11.04
C ASP A 142 14.61 8.16 11.32
N ALA A 143 14.47 9.17 10.46
CA ALA A 143 13.52 10.28 10.60
C ALA A 143 12.54 10.36 9.41
N LEU A 144 11.99 9.22 8.99
CA LEU A 144 11.02 9.17 7.89
C LEU A 144 9.64 9.68 8.35
N SER A 145 9.18 10.77 7.74
CA SER A 145 7.81 11.29 7.85
C SER A 145 7.26 11.54 6.45
N LEU A 146 6.08 11.01 6.15
CA LEU A 146 5.45 11.11 4.84
C LEU A 146 3.99 11.53 4.99
N PRO A 147 3.50 12.52 4.23
CA PRO A 147 2.09 12.91 4.28
C PRO A 147 1.16 11.91 3.59
N GLY A 148 1.70 11.04 2.73
CA GLY A 148 0.96 10.01 1.99
C GLY A 148 1.28 8.61 2.49
N THR A 149 1.52 7.70 1.54
CA THR A 149 1.69 6.26 1.75
C THR A 149 3.16 5.88 1.81
N LEU A 150 3.48 4.91 2.68
CA LEU A 150 4.72 4.12 2.60
C LEU A 150 4.35 2.69 2.23
N ASP A 151 4.74 2.27 1.04
CA ASP A 151 4.62 0.88 0.59
C ASP A 151 6.01 0.29 0.39
N ILE A 152 6.34 -0.68 1.25
CA ILE A 152 7.59 -1.45 1.21
C ILE A 152 7.32 -2.95 1.25
N ALA A 153 6.13 -3.39 0.80
CA ALA A 153 5.78 -4.79 0.76
C ALA A 153 6.84 -5.63 0.04
N TYR A 154 7.05 -6.87 0.49
CA TYR A 154 8.00 -7.83 -0.08
C TYR A 154 9.46 -7.35 -0.11
N THR A 155 9.84 -6.37 0.71
CA THR A 155 11.26 -5.96 0.88
C THR A 155 11.95 -6.76 1.98
N THR A 156 13.28 -6.63 2.08
CA THR A 156 14.06 -7.26 3.16
C THR A 156 14.19 -6.39 4.42
N ILE A 157 13.49 -5.26 4.45
CA ILE A 157 13.50 -4.33 5.58
C ILE A 157 12.96 -5.04 6.82
N SER A 158 13.80 -5.13 7.85
CA SER A 158 13.49 -5.87 9.08
C SER A 158 13.15 -4.98 10.27
N ARG A 159 13.30 -3.66 10.12
CA ARG A 159 13.06 -2.68 11.18
C ARG A 159 12.50 -1.39 10.61
N LEU A 160 11.53 -0.82 11.34
CA LEU A 160 11.02 0.52 11.11
C LEU A 160 11.82 1.54 11.94
N PRO A 161 11.87 2.82 11.53
CA PRO A 161 12.44 3.89 12.33
C PRO A 161 11.73 4.03 13.69
N ASP A 162 12.46 4.43 14.74
CA ASP A 162 11.90 4.60 16.10
C ASP A 162 10.73 5.61 16.15
N ARG A 163 10.72 6.56 15.21
CA ARG A 163 9.63 7.50 14.97
C ARG A 163 9.18 7.39 13.52
N LEU A 164 7.92 7.03 13.33
CA LEU A 164 7.34 6.88 12.00
C LEU A 164 5.97 7.54 11.95
N GLU A 165 5.84 8.53 11.07
CA GLU A 165 4.59 9.28 10.85
C GLU A 165 4.20 9.15 9.38
N ILE A 166 3.08 8.47 9.12
CA ILE A 166 2.55 8.21 7.78
C ILE A 166 1.14 8.78 7.69
N GLY A 167 0.93 9.77 6.83
CA GLY A 167 -0.33 10.51 6.77
C GLY A 167 -1.49 9.73 6.16
N SER A 168 -1.22 8.69 5.36
CA SER A 168 -2.24 7.83 4.77
C SER A 168 -2.02 6.36 5.14
N ALA A 169 -1.47 5.51 4.26
CA ALA A 169 -1.35 4.08 4.50
C ALA A 169 0.11 3.61 4.74
N LEU A 170 0.28 2.66 5.66
CA LEU A 170 1.54 1.92 5.85
C LEU A 170 1.35 0.47 5.41
N ILE A 171 2.10 0.05 4.40
CA ILE A 171 2.02 -1.30 3.80
C ILE A 171 3.37 -2.01 3.97
N LEU A 172 3.35 -3.08 4.79
CA LEU A 172 4.50 -3.88 5.20
C LEU A 172 4.37 -5.35 4.82
N THR A 173 3.42 -5.69 3.94
CA THR A 173 3.08 -7.08 3.60
C THR A 173 4.34 -7.91 3.32
N ASP A 174 4.45 -9.07 3.98
CA ASP A 174 5.56 -10.03 3.86
C ASP A 174 6.96 -9.44 4.12
N CYS A 175 7.07 -8.37 4.91
CA CYS A 175 8.35 -7.88 5.42
C CYS A 175 8.80 -8.67 6.66
N PRO A 176 10.10 -8.89 6.87
CA PRO A 176 10.66 -9.53 8.08
C PRO A 176 10.66 -8.59 9.31
N ILE A 177 9.60 -7.80 9.48
CA ILE A 177 9.39 -6.87 10.59
C ILE A 177 8.70 -7.62 11.73
N SER A 178 9.18 -7.39 12.96
CA SER A 178 8.70 -8.07 14.16
C SER A 178 8.03 -7.15 15.18
N ALA A 179 8.10 -5.83 14.99
CA ALA A 179 7.47 -4.87 15.88
C ALA A 179 7.17 -3.55 15.15
N LEU A 180 6.08 -2.89 15.58
CA LEU A 180 5.81 -1.50 15.27
C LEU A 180 6.59 -0.58 16.24
N PRO A 181 6.98 0.64 15.82
CA PRO A 181 7.69 1.58 16.69
C PRO A 181 6.87 2.03 17.89
N GLU A 182 7.53 2.46 18.97
CA GLU A 182 6.86 3.06 20.14
C GLU A 182 6.15 4.37 19.78
N HIS A 183 6.76 5.17 18.89
CA HIS A 183 6.21 6.42 18.39
C HIS A 183 5.77 6.26 16.94
N PHE A 184 4.60 5.66 16.79
CA PHE A 184 4.04 5.28 15.50
C PHE A 184 2.68 5.97 15.29
N THR A 185 2.51 6.66 14.16
CA THR A 185 1.24 7.19 13.70
C THR A 185 1.02 6.84 12.23
N VAL A 186 -0.17 6.33 11.91
CA VAL A 186 -0.63 6.08 10.55
C VAL A 186 -2.05 6.65 10.43
N GLY A 187 -2.36 7.32 9.32
CA GLY A 187 -3.64 8.01 9.15
C GLY A 187 -4.80 7.07 8.83
N ASP A 188 -4.73 6.44 7.67
CA ASP A 188 -5.88 5.76 7.04
C ASP A 188 -5.83 4.25 7.28
N SER A 189 -4.83 3.56 6.72
CA SER A 189 -4.77 2.09 6.72
C SER A 189 -3.43 1.53 7.18
N LEU A 190 -3.48 0.39 7.87
CA LEU A 190 -2.31 -0.39 8.27
C LEU A 190 -2.39 -1.81 7.69
N ASP A 191 -1.41 -2.18 6.88
CA ASP A 191 -1.24 -3.53 6.36
C ASP A 191 0.09 -4.12 6.85
N VAL A 192 -0.01 -5.13 7.71
CA VAL A 192 1.12 -5.87 8.29
C VAL A 192 1.02 -7.36 8.00
N ARG A 193 0.28 -7.74 6.94
CA ARG A 193 0.05 -9.14 6.60
C ARG A 193 1.36 -9.90 6.38
N GLY A 194 1.43 -11.15 6.84
CA GLY A 194 2.61 -12.01 6.69
C GLY A 194 3.87 -11.54 7.45
N THR A 195 3.79 -10.47 8.25
CA THR A 195 4.91 -10.02 9.08
C THR A 195 5.02 -10.87 10.36
N SER A 196 6.16 -10.75 11.06
CA SER A 196 6.36 -11.37 12.37
C SER A 196 5.88 -10.49 13.54
N ILE A 197 5.03 -9.49 13.28
CA ILE A 197 4.48 -8.62 14.32
C ILE A 197 3.53 -9.44 15.21
N THR A 198 3.68 -9.25 16.52
CA THR A 198 2.89 -10.00 17.52
C THR A 198 1.88 -9.14 18.26
N GLN A 199 1.97 -7.81 18.20
CA GLN A 199 1.12 -6.90 18.98
C GLN A 199 0.86 -5.60 18.21
N LEU A 200 -0.35 -5.07 18.37
CA LEU A 200 -0.74 -3.74 17.91
C LEU A 200 -0.65 -2.71 19.06
N PRO A 201 -0.46 -1.41 18.77
CA PRO A 201 -0.54 -0.36 19.77
C PRO A 201 -1.94 -0.31 20.41
N THR A 202 -2.01 -0.18 21.73
CA THR A 202 -3.28 -0.16 22.48
C THR A 202 -4.16 1.07 22.18
N GLN A 203 -3.60 2.11 21.58
CA GLN A 203 -4.30 3.34 21.19
C GLN A 203 -4.21 3.56 19.67
N LEU A 204 -4.19 2.46 18.89
CA LEU A 204 -4.19 2.53 17.43
C LEU A 204 -5.50 3.17 16.95
N THR A 205 -5.40 4.29 16.25
CA THR A 205 -6.50 4.92 15.50
C THR A 205 -6.18 4.81 14.02
N LEU A 206 -7.19 4.47 13.22
CA LEU A 206 -7.13 4.35 11.77
C LEU A 206 -8.35 5.03 11.16
N GLY A 207 -8.20 5.60 9.97
CA GLY A 207 -9.29 6.21 9.21
C GLY A 207 -10.09 5.22 8.39
N THR A 208 -9.51 4.08 8.00
CA THR A 208 -10.11 3.14 7.07
C THR A 208 -9.86 1.67 7.43
N ASP A 209 -8.69 1.09 7.19
CA ASP A 209 -8.56 -0.38 7.15
C ASP A 209 -7.42 -0.94 7.99
N LEU A 210 -7.64 -2.14 8.53
CA LEU A 210 -6.63 -2.91 9.25
C LEU A 210 -6.48 -4.31 8.66
N PHE A 211 -5.29 -4.63 8.16
CA PHE A 211 -4.95 -5.94 7.61
C PHE A 211 -3.81 -6.57 8.42
N VAL A 212 -4.14 -7.63 9.15
CA VAL A 212 -3.22 -8.35 10.06
C VAL A 212 -3.17 -9.85 9.79
N ALA A 213 -3.68 -10.29 8.63
CA ALA A 213 -3.67 -11.70 8.25
C ALA A 213 -2.26 -12.32 8.28
N ASP A 214 -2.18 -13.62 8.58
CA ASP A 214 -0.92 -14.37 8.66
C ASP A 214 0.10 -13.80 9.67
N THR A 215 -0.36 -13.09 10.70
CA THR A 215 0.48 -12.62 11.80
C THR A 215 0.26 -13.42 13.09
N ALA A 216 1.17 -13.22 14.05
CA ALA A 216 1.03 -13.77 15.39
C ALA A 216 0.29 -12.82 16.36
N ILE A 217 -0.42 -11.81 15.85
CA ILE A 217 -1.25 -10.90 16.65
C ILE A 217 -2.40 -11.69 17.26
N ASP A 218 -2.57 -11.62 18.57
CA ASP A 218 -3.56 -12.38 19.33
C ASP A 218 -4.73 -11.54 19.87
N THR A 219 -4.60 -10.21 19.81
CA THR A 219 -5.57 -9.26 20.37
C THR A 219 -5.69 -8.02 19.48
N LEU A 220 -6.92 -7.49 19.39
CA LEU A 220 -7.20 -6.22 18.72
C LEU A 220 -7.36 -5.09 19.75
N PRO A 221 -6.93 -3.86 19.43
CA PRO A 221 -7.26 -2.67 20.21
C PRO A 221 -8.77 -2.41 20.31
N GLU A 222 -9.19 -1.79 21.41
CA GLU A 222 -10.57 -1.32 21.61
C GLU A 222 -10.84 -0.05 20.76
N ASN A 223 -12.11 0.20 20.44
CA ASN A 223 -12.60 1.39 19.73
C ASN A 223 -12.02 1.59 18.32
N LEU A 224 -11.75 0.49 17.60
CA LEU A 224 -11.43 0.54 16.19
C LEU A 224 -12.67 0.90 15.36
N GLU A 225 -12.58 1.97 14.57
CA GLU A 225 -13.59 2.37 13.60
C GLU A 225 -13.06 2.10 12.20
N LEU A 226 -13.51 1.02 11.55
CA LEU A 226 -12.93 0.53 10.30
C LEU A 226 -13.95 0.41 9.17
N CYS A 227 -13.48 0.56 7.93
CA CYS A 227 -14.15 0.09 6.73
C CYS A 227 -13.95 -1.41 6.57
N THR A 228 -12.70 -1.87 6.52
CA THR A 228 -12.33 -3.28 6.32
C THR A 228 -11.41 -3.79 7.42
N LEU A 229 -11.64 -5.04 7.84
CA LEU A 229 -10.78 -5.74 8.78
C LEU A 229 -10.43 -7.12 8.23
N ASP A 230 -9.14 -7.44 8.19
CA ASP A 230 -8.64 -8.77 7.86
C ASP A 230 -7.81 -9.34 9.02
N ILE A 231 -8.35 -10.38 9.65
CA ILE A 231 -7.73 -11.14 10.74
C ILE A 231 -7.51 -12.62 10.36
N SER A 232 -7.50 -12.92 9.06
CA SER A 232 -7.38 -14.28 8.56
C SER A 232 -6.08 -14.94 9.06
N ASP A 233 -6.15 -16.22 9.40
CA ASP A 233 -4.99 -17.01 9.85
C ASP A 233 -4.28 -16.46 11.11
N THR A 234 -4.95 -15.61 11.90
CA THR A 234 -4.42 -15.11 13.19
C THR A 234 -4.88 -15.96 14.38
N PRO A 235 -4.16 -15.91 15.53
CA PRO A 235 -4.62 -16.49 16.79
C PRO A 235 -5.73 -15.69 17.49
N ILE A 236 -6.23 -14.58 16.90
CA ILE A 236 -7.27 -13.73 17.50
C ILE A 236 -8.51 -14.54 17.85
N THR A 237 -8.90 -14.50 19.12
CA THR A 237 -10.07 -15.24 19.64
C THR A 237 -11.33 -14.39 19.78
N GLU A 238 -11.19 -13.07 19.78
CA GLU A 238 -12.31 -12.13 19.90
C GLU A 238 -12.03 -10.81 19.19
N ILE A 239 -13.10 -10.24 18.61
CA ILE A 239 -13.12 -8.85 18.16
C ILE A 239 -13.83 -8.05 19.26
N PRO A 240 -13.25 -6.94 19.75
CA PRO A 240 -13.89 -6.10 20.77
C PRO A 240 -15.29 -5.64 20.36
N GLU A 241 -16.24 -5.61 21.31
CA GLU A 241 -17.60 -5.11 21.05
C GLU A 241 -17.64 -3.61 20.73
N SER A 242 -16.56 -2.89 21.06
CA SER A 242 -16.35 -1.48 20.71
C SER A 242 -15.92 -1.27 19.26
N THR A 243 -15.52 -2.32 18.54
CA THR A 243 -15.16 -2.24 17.12
C THR A 243 -16.40 -1.96 16.26
N THR A 244 -16.30 -1.00 15.35
CA THR A 244 -17.28 -0.78 14.29
C THR A 244 -16.67 -1.10 12.94
N LEU A 245 -17.47 -1.72 12.08
CA LEU A 245 -17.05 -2.14 10.74
C LEU A 245 -18.13 -1.75 9.72
N HIS A 246 -17.71 -1.13 8.62
CA HIS A 246 -18.65 -0.57 7.64
C HIS A 246 -18.73 -1.32 6.32
N VAL A 247 -17.68 -2.07 5.95
CA VAL A 247 -17.58 -2.73 4.64
C VAL A 247 -17.41 -4.24 4.80
N SER A 248 -16.19 -4.74 5.04
CA SER A 248 -15.93 -6.18 4.95
C SER A 248 -15.12 -6.71 6.12
N LEU A 249 -15.42 -7.95 6.52
CA LEU A 249 -14.61 -8.73 7.45
C LEU A 249 -14.10 -9.98 6.75
N TRP A 250 -12.77 -10.14 6.73
CA TRP A 250 -12.11 -11.39 6.40
C TRP A 250 -11.51 -11.98 7.68
N ALA A 251 -11.96 -13.16 8.05
CA ALA A 251 -11.50 -13.88 9.22
C ALA A 251 -11.41 -15.38 8.93
N GLU A 252 -10.85 -15.71 7.75
CA GLU A 252 -10.60 -17.08 7.36
C GLU A 252 -9.68 -17.77 8.38
N ASN A 253 -9.99 -19.01 8.75
CA ASN A 253 -9.27 -19.82 9.73
C ASN A 253 -9.08 -19.18 11.13
N ALA A 254 -9.70 -18.03 11.39
CA ALA A 254 -9.57 -17.29 12.62
C ALA A 254 -10.23 -18.03 13.80
N LYS A 255 -9.79 -17.70 15.02
CA LYS A 255 -10.25 -18.39 16.25
C LYS A 255 -11.45 -17.71 16.92
N ILE A 256 -12.04 -16.72 16.25
CA ILE A 256 -13.24 -16.02 16.71
C ILE A 256 -14.44 -16.98 16.76
N ARG A 257 -15.21 -16.92 17.85
CA ARG A 257 -16.42 -17.75 18.05
C ARG A 257 -17.73 -17.02 17.85
N ARG A 258 -17.67 -15.69 17.86
CA ARG A 258 -18.81 -14.77 17.71
C ARG A 258 -18.34 -13.48 17.07
N LEU A 259 -19.25 -12.81 16.37
CA LEU A 259 -19.06 -11.43 15.92
C LEU A 259 -19.57 -10.44 16.98
N PRO A 260 -19.03 -9.22 17.03
CA PRO A 260 -19.63 -8.10 17.75
C PRO A 260 -21.09 -7.90 17.37
N LYS A 261 -21.92 -7.48 18.32
CA LYS A 261 -23.34 -7.19 18.05
C LYS A 261 -23.54 -5.95 17.16
N THR A 262 -22.52 -5.12 17.06
CA THR A 262 -22.47 -3.94 16.19
C THR A 262 -22.39 -4.31 14.71
N PHE A 263 -21.95 -5.52 14.38
CA PHE A 263 -21.80 -5.98 12.99
C PHE A 263 -23.14 -6.42 12.42
N VAL A 264 -23.99 -5.43 12.10
CA VAL A 264 -25.37 -5.67 11.61
C VAL A 264 -25.51 -5.52 10.10
N GLU A 265 -24.65 -4.75 9.44
CA GLU A 265 -24.64 -4.54 7.99
C GLU A 265 -23.20 -4.55 7.49
N LEU A 266 -22.89 -5.52 6.63
CA LEU A 266 -21.60 -5.67 5.96
C LEU A 266 -21.83 -5.91 4.47
N ASP A 267 -20.87 -5.51 3.65
CA ASP A 267 -20.89 -5.79 2.22
C ASP A 267 -20.49 -7.24 1.95
N GLU A 268 -19.37 -7.68 2.53
CA GLU A 268 -18.85 -9.04 2.38
C GLU A 268 -18.34 -9.57 3.72
N LEU A 269 -18.56 -10.87 3.97
CA LEU A 269 -18.17 -11.51 5.22
C LEU A 269 -17.61 -12.92 4.93
N ASP A 270 -16.29 -13.07 5.09
CA ASP A 270 -15.62 -14.37 4.97
C ASP A 270 -15.17 -14.88 6.33
N LEU A 271 -15.79 -15.98 6.77
CA LEU A 271 -15.55 -16.69 8.02
C LEU A 271 -15.19 -18.15 7.76
N ARG A 272 -14.70 -18.48 6.56
CA ARG A 272 -14.35 -19.85 6.16
C ARG A 272 -13.33 -20.47 7.10
N GLY A 273 -13.51 -21.74 7.45
CA GLY A 273 -12.60 -22.47 8.36
C GLY A 273 -12.51 -21.90 9.78
N SER A 274 -13.27 -20.85 10.11
CA SER A 274 -13.19 -20.19 11.41
C SER A 274 -13.90 -20.97 12.52
N ALA A 275 -13.62 -20.59 13.76
CA ALA A 275 -14.27 -21.15 14.94
C ALA A 275 -15.67 -20.54 15.22
N ILE A 276 -16.29 -19.82 14.26
CA ILE A 276 -17.56 -19.13 14.49
C ILE A 276 -18.68 -20.11 14.87
N GLU A 277 -19.32 -19.89 16.01
CA GLU A 277 -20.39 -20.76 16.53
C GLU A 277 -21.77 -20.14 16.35
N ALA A 278 -21.85 -18.80 16.32
CA ALA A 278 -23.09 -18.06 16.18
C ALA A 278 -22.87 -16.71 15.46
N LEU A 279 -23.87 -16.29 14.69
CA LEU A 279 -23.97 -14.97 14.08
C LEU A 279 -24.97 -14.10 14.85
N PRO A 280 -24.82 -12.77 14.86
CA PRO A 280 -25.77 -11.87 15.50
C PRO A 280 -27.13 -11.89 14.79
N GLU A 281 -28.21 -11.71 15.56
CA GLU A 281 -29.55 -11.51 15.02
C GLU A 281 -29.63 -10.21 14.22
N GLY A 282 -30.29 -10.26 13.06
CA GLY A 282 -30.44 -9.10 12.18
C GLY A 282 -29.25 -8.83 11.26
N LEU A 283 -28.26 -9.74 11.21
CA LEU A 283 -27.12 -9.62 10.30
C LEU A 283 -27.60 -9.54 8.83
N PHE A 284 -27.18 -8.48 8.15
CA PHE A 284 -27.36 -8.28 6.73
C PHE A 284 -26.01 -8.25 6.02
N VAL A 285 -25.85 -9.13 5.03
CA VAL A 285 -24.67 -9.19 4.14
C VAL A 285 -25.12 -8.81 2.73
N ARG A 286 -24.53 -7.75 2.17
CA ARG A 286 -24.94 -7.20 0.86
C ARG A 286 -24.62 -8.16 -0.28
N PHE A 287 -23.47 -8.80 -0.23
CA PHE A 287 -22.99 -9.74 -1.24
C PHE A 287 -22.98 -11.15 -0.66
N ASP A 288 -21.81 -11.78 -0.62
CA ASP A 288 -21.63 -13.16 -0.22
C ASP A 288 -21.31 -13.30 1.28
N LEU A 289 -21.86 -14.34 1.90
CA LEU A 289 -21.52 -14.79 3.24
C LEU A 289 -20.87 -16.16 3.16
N ASN A 290 -19.58 -16.22 3.46
CA ASN A 290 -18.82 -17.45 3.43
C ASN A 290 -18.62 -18.04 4.83
N LEU A 291 -19.21 -19.21 5.07
CA LEU A 291 -19.12 -19.95 6.32
C LEU A 291 -18.57 -21.36 6.11
N ALA A 292 -18.03 -21.67 4.93
CA ALA A 292 -17.62 -23.03 4.61
C ALA A 292 -16.59 -23.56 5.61
N ASP A 293 -16.71 -24.83 5.99
CA ASP A 293 -15.87 -25.52 6.98
C ASP A 293 -15.76 -24.81 8.35
N SER A 294 -16.63 -23.86 8.65
CA SER A 294 -16.68 -23.20 9.95
C SER A 294 -17.44 -24.02 11.01
N ALA A 295 -17.31 -23.62 12.27
CA ALA A 295 -17.93 -24.31 13.41
C ALA A 295 -19.45 -24.08 13.56
N ILE A 296 -20.08 -23.32 12.66
CA ILE A 296 -21.48 -22.90 12.80
C ILE A 296 -22.45 -24.09 12.69
N ARG A 297 -23.48 -24.08 13.53
CA ARG A 297 -24.47 -25.17 13.63
C ARG A 297 -25.91 -24.73 13.30
N SER A 298 -26.17 -23.43 13.31
CA SER A 298 -27.47 -22.86 13.02
C SER A 298 -27.32 -21.41 12.57
N LEU A 299 -28.24 -20.94 11.72
CA LEU A 299 -28.37 -19.53 11.37
C LEU A 299 -29.33 -18.83 12.36
N PRO A 300 -29.14 -17.54 12.66
CA PRO A 300 -30.08 -16.76 13.44
C PRO A 300 -31.43 -16.63 12.72
N ALA A 301 -32.51 -16.36 13.48
CA ALA A 301 -33.85 -16.29 12.92
C ALA A 301 -34.00 -15.14 11.92
N LYS A 302 -33.32 -14.03 12.18
CA LYS A 302 -33.22 -12.87 11.29
C LYS A 302 -31.82 -12.82 10.70
N ILE A 303 -31.72 -13.21 9.43
CA ILE A 303 -30.51 -13.09 8.62
C ILE A 303 -30.90 -12.69 7.21
N SER A 304 -30.08 -11.89 6.56
CA SER A 304 -30.27 -11.51 5.17
C SER A 304 -28.94 -11.58 4.43
N VAL A 305 -28.90 -12.31 3.32
CA VAL A 305 -27.77 -12.41 2.40
C VAL A 305 -28.37 -12.24 1.00
N ASN A 306 -27.90 -11.28 0.20
CA ASN A 306 -28.50 -11.05 -1.12
C ASN A 306 -27.95 -11.96 -2.20
N GLU A 307 -26.65 -12.27 -2.13
CA GLU A 307 -26.02 -13.17 -3.07
C GLU A 307 -25.95 -14.59 -2.48
N THR A 308 -24.76 -15.16 -2.34
CA THR A 308 -24.60 -16.58 -2.01
C THR A 308 -24.20 -16.76 -0.55
N LEU A 309 -24.85 -17.73 0.09
CA LEU A 309 -24.50 -18.24 1.40
C LEU A 309 -23.76 -19.57 1.24
N TYR A 310 -22.45 -19.58 1.49
CA TYR A 310 -21.62 -20.79 1.37
C TYR A 310 -21.61 -21.55 2.70
N LEU A 311 -22.18 -22.76 2.72
CA LEU A 311 -22.33 -23.62 3.91
C LEU A 311 -21.65 -24.98 3.77
N GLY A 312 -20.85 -25.20 2.71
CA GLY A 312 -20.14 -26.45 2.52
C GLY A 312 -19.31 -26.83 3.74
N GLY A 313 -19.47 -28.06 4.24
CA GLY A 313 -18.71 -28.55 5.40
C GLY A 313 -19.19 -28.09 6.78
N THR A 314 -20.19 -27.21 6.86
CA THR A 314 -20.80 -26.83 8.14
C THR A 314 -21.72 -27.94 8.69
N ALA A 315 -22.10 -27.81 9.96
CA ALA A 315 -23.09 -28.67 10.60
C ALA A 315 -24.53 -28.11 10.54
N VAL A 316 -24.76 -27.06 9.73
CA VAL A 316 -26.08 -26.44 9.57
C VAL A 316 -27.04 -27.44 8.87
N PRO A 317 -28.25 -27.68 9.41
CA PRO A 317 -29.23 -28.53 8.76
C PRO A 317 -29.64 -27.99 7.37
N ARG A 318 -29.79 -28.89 6.39
CA ARG A 318 -30.25 -28.54 5.04
C ARG A 318 -31.75 -28.18 4.97
N GLU A 319 -32.50 -28.54 6.00
CA GLU A 319 -33.93 -28.27 6.12
C GLU A 319 -34.20 -27.31 7.26
N GLY A 320 -35.30 -26.54 7.18
CA GLY A 320 -35.70 -25.62 8.24
C GLY A 320 -34.85 -24.35 8.34
N LEU A 321 -34.11 -23.99 7.27
CA LEU A 321 -33.42 -22.70 7.19
C LEU A 321 -34.41 -21.53 7.28
N PRO A 322 -34.00 -20.39 7.90
CA PRO A 322 -34.77 -19.16 7.83
C PRO A 322 -34.87 -18.66 6.39
N ARG A 323 -35.85 -17.78 6.15
CA ARG A 323 -35.92 -16.97 4.93
C ARG A 323 -35.06 -15.73 5.12
N ASN A 324 -34.63 -15.14 4.00
CA ASN A 324 -34.00 -13.82 4.02
C ASN A 324 -34.97 -12.81 4.71
N ASP A 325 -34.54 -12.19 5.80
CA ASP A 325 -35.38 -11.32 6.64
C ASP A 325 -35.85 -10.05 5.91
N LYS A 326 -35.07 -9.54 4.94
CA LYS A 326 -35.42 -8.35 4.15
C LYS A 326 -36.33 -8.65 2.96
N THR A 327 -36.14 -9.77 2.27
CA THR A 327 -36.89 -10.08 1.04
C THR A 327 -38.02 -11.10 1.24
N GLY A 328 -37.96 -11.90 2.30
CA GLY A 328 -38.84 -13.04 2.53
C GLY A 328 -38.57 -14.24 1.62
N GLU A 329 -37.55 -14.17 0.77
CA GLU A 329 -37.17 -15.25 -0.15
C GLU A 329 -36.36 -16.35 0.55
N ALA A 330 -36.22 -17.50 -0.10
CA ALA A 330 -35.30 -18.53 0.37
C ALA A 330 -33.86 -18.05 0.21
N LEU A 331 -32.98 -18.36 1.17
CA LEU A 331 -31.55 -18.09 1.06
C LEU A 331 -30.95 -18.87 -0.12
N ARG A 332 -30.10 -18.24 -0.92
CA ARG A 332 -29.36 -18.89 -2.01
C ARG A 332 -28.14 -19.56 -1.41
N VAL A 333 -28.23 -20.87 -1.17
CA VAL A 333 -27.18 -21.62 -0.47
C VAL A 333 -26.37 -22.47 -1.44
N ASP A 334 -25.04 -22.36 -1.35
CA ASP A 334 -24.11 -23.32 -1.94
C ASP A 334 -23.60 -24.29 -0.86
N TRP A 335 -23.90 -25.57 -1.03
CA TRP A 335 -23.54 -26.64 -0.10
C TRP A 335 -22.28 -27.42 -0.52
N ASP A 336 -21.85 -27.25 -1.77
CA ASP A 336 -20.82 -28.08 -2.39
C ASP A 336 -19.48 -27.35 -2.48
N TRP A 337 -19.51 -26.01 -2.48
CA TRP A 337 -18.30 -25.20 -2.43
C TRP A 337 -17.50 -25.44 -1.14
N ARG A 338 -16.19 -25.64 -1.31
CA ARG A 338 -15.18 -25.75 -0.26
C ARG A 338 -13.84 -25.19 -0.76
N PRO A 339 -12.98 -24.66 0.13
CA PRO A 339 -11.61 -24.24 -0.17
C PRO A 339 -10.71 -25.36 -0.69
#